data_AF-A0A822H7M8-F1
#
_entry.id   AF-A0A822H7M8-F1
#
_cell.length_a   1.000
_cell.length_b   1.000
_cell.length_c   1.000
_cell.angle_alpha   90.00
_cell.angle_beta   90.00
_cell.angle_gamma   90.00
#
_symmetry.space_group_name_H-M   'P 1'
#
loop_
_entity.id
_entity.type
_entity.pdbx_description
1 polymer ?
#
loop_
_entity_poly.entity_id
_entity_poly.type
_entity_poly.pdbx_seq_one_letter_code
_entity_poly.pdbx_strand_id
1 'polypeptide(L)' 'MSIPTNTKSIFPECFGCKLSINDPSFLSVTPGIHWHDECLRCRICKQKLDERTTCFMDRYGFPYCKHDYS' A
#
# COMPACT_ATOMS: atom_id res chain seq x y z
N MET A 1 -19.26 -10.03 -20.86
CA MET A 1 -18.56 -9.85 -19.57
C MET A 1 -17.14 -10.37 -19.75
N SER A 2 -16.18 -9.76 -19.04
CA SER A 2 -14.73 -10.01 -19.11
C SER A 2 -14.02 -9.22 -20.20
N ILE A 3 -13.59 -7.99 -19.88
CA ILE A 3 -12.56 -7.28 -20.64
C ILE A 3 -11.21 -7.84 -20.16
N PRO A 4 -10.44 -8.55 -20.99
CA PRO A 4 -9.06 -8.89 -20.66
C PRO A 4 -8.24 -7.61 -20.78
N THR A 5 -8.02 -6.92 -19.65
CA THR A 5 -7.12 -5.76 -19.60
C THR A 5 -5.67 -6.24 -19.65
N ASN A 6 -5.25 -6.73 -20.83
CA ASN A 6 -3.84 -6.89 -21.19
C ASN A 6 -3.27 -5.50 -21.52
N THR A 7 -3.24 -4.61 -20.53
CA THR A 7 -2.42 -3.41 -20.62
C THR A 7 -1.14 -3.73 -19.86
N LYS A 8 -0.03 -3.79 -20.59
CA LYS A 8 1.31 -3.95 -20.03
C LYS A 8 1.61 -2.69 -19.20
N SER A 9 1.11 -2.67 -17.98
CA SER A 9 1.17 -1.55 -17.06
C SER A 9 2.60 -1.45 -16.52
N ILE A 10 3.31 -0.38 -16.89
CA ILE A 10 4.69 -0.09 -16.43
C ILE A 10 4.68 0.36 -14.95
N PHE A 11 3.50 0.59 -14.41
CA PHE A 11 3.25 1.07 -13.07
C PHE A 11 3.41 -0.03 -12.01
N PRO A 12 3.97 0.29 -10.83
CA PRO A 12 4.14 -0.69 -9.77
C PRO A 12 2.78 -1.21 -9.27
N GLU A 13 2.72 -2.47 -8.86
CA GLU A 13 1.50 -3.06 -8.30
C GLU A 13 1.36 -2.68 -6.82
N CYS A 14 0.19 -2.16 -6.45
CA CYS A 14 -0.17 -1.91 -5.06
C CYS A 14 -0.40 -3.23 -4.35
N PHE A 15 0.34 -3.47 -3.27
CA PHE A 15 0.22 -4.72 -2.51
C PHE A 15 -1.15 -4.89 -1.83
N GLY A 16 -1.79 -3.78 -1.43
CA GLY A 16 -3.10 -3.80 -0.78
C GLY A 16 -4.28 -4.13 -1.67
N CYS A 17 -4.35 -3.55 -2.87
CA CYS A 17 -5.48 -3.74 -3.80
C CYS A 17 -5.14 -4.56 -5.05
N LYS A 18 -3.87 -4.93 -5.26
CA LYS A 18 -3.38 -5.68 -6.43
C LYS A 18 -3.66 -5.00 -7.77
N LEU A 19 -3.70 -3.66 -7.74
CA LEU A 19 -3.88 -2.81 -8.91
C LEU A 19 -2.60 -2.02 -9.18
N SER A 20 -2.39 -1.66 -10.45
CA SER A 20 -1.32 -0.76 -10.86
C SER A 20 -1.47 0.63 -10.26
N ILE A 21 -0.40 1.15 -9.68
CA ILE A 21 -0.34 2.51 -9.11
C ILE A 21 0.01 3.49 -10.22
N ASN A 22 -1.00 4.06 -10.85
CA ASN A 22 -0.84 5.16 -11.82
C ASN A 22 -0.70 6.52 -11.12
N ASP A 23 -0.86 6.55 -9.79
CA ASP A 23 -0.75 7.77 -9.01
C ASP A 23 0.72 8.19 -8.84
N PRO A 24 1.03 9.49 -9.02
CA PRO A 24 2.35 10.02 -8.74
C PRO A 24 2.68 9.99 -7.23
N SER A 25 1.67 9.94 -6.37
CA SER A 25 1.78 9.88 -4.91
C SER A 25 1.62 8.44 -4.39
N PHE A 26 2.62 7.60 -4.66
CA PHE A 26 2.68 6.25 -4.13
C PHE A 26 3.64 6.16 -2.95
N LEU A 27 3.41 5.21 -2.06
CA LEU A 27 4.20 4.99 -0.85
C LEU A 27 5.03 3.72 -0.99
N SER A 28 6.33 3.83 -0.69
CA SER A 28 7.27 2.70 -0.69
C SER A 28 7.77 2.43 0.72
N VAL A 29 7.10 1.54 1.44
CA VAL A 29 7.45 1.18 2.83
C VAL A 29 8.55 0.11 2.87
N THR A 30 8.66 -0.69 1.81
CA THR A 30 9.65 -1.76 1.71
C THR A 30 10.19 -1.79 0.29
N PRO A 31 11.49 -2.06 0.09
CA PRO A 31 12.05 -2.21 -1.25
C PRO A 31 11.27 -3.24 -2.07
N GLY A 32 10.68 -2.80 -3.18
CA GLY A 32 9.87 -3.63 -4.08
C GLY A 32 8.39 -3.77 -3.71
N ILE A 33 7.93 -3.18 -2.59
CA ILE A 33 6.51 -3.16 -2.22
C ILE A 33 6.00 -1.72 -2.24
N HIS A 34 5.02 -1.49 -3.10
CA HIS A 34 4.39 -0.19 -3.29
C HIS A 34 2.95 -0.24 -2.84
N TRP A 35 2.45 0.90 -2.36
CA TRP A 35 1.08 1.05 -1.91
C TRP A 35 0.52 2.38 -2.40
N HIS A 36 -0.77 2.42 -2.67
CA HIS A 36 -1.47 3.69 -2.77
C HIS A 36 -1.51 4.38 -1.41
N ASP A 37 -1.49 5.71 -1.40
CA ASP A 37 -1.80 6.56 -0.24
C ASP A 37 -3.03 6.07 0.53
N GLU A 38 -4.11 5.75 -0.20
CA GLU A 38 -5.37 5.30 0.41
C GLU A 38 -5.37 3.83 0.83
N CYS A 39 -4.49 3.02 0.24
CA CYS A 39 -4.38 1.59 0.54
C CYS A 39 -3.46 1.34 1.74
N LEU A 40 -2.45 2.18 1.96
CA LEU A 40 -1.54 2.07 3.08
C LEU A 40 -2.18 2.66 4.34
N ARG A 41 -2.96 1.85 5.03
CA ARG A 41 -3.67 2.24 6.25
C ARG A 41 -3.56 1.18 7.31
N CYS A 42 -3.52 1.60 8.58
CA CYS A 42 -3.40 0.68 9.70
C CYS A 42 -4.57 -0.31 9.70
N ARG A 43 -4.30 -1.59 9.90
CA ARG A 43 -5.35 -2.62 9.96
C ARG A 43 -6.33 -2.39 11.11
N ILE A 44 -5.87 -1.78 12.20
CA ILE A 44 -6.63 -1.64 13.45
C ILE A 44 -7.43 -0.34 13.45
N CYS A 45 -6.76 0.81 13.38
CA CYS A 45 -7.44 2.10 13.40
C CYS A 45 -7.90 2.59 12.01
N LYS A 46 -7.53 1.90 10.92
CA LYS A 46 -7.80 2.31 9.53
C LYS A 46 -7.27 3.70 9.15
N GLN A 47 -6.40 4.28 9.97
CA GLN A 47 -5.77 5.56 9.71
C GLN A 47 -4.75 5.42 8.58
N LYS A 48 -4.71 6.40 7.68
CA LYS A 48 -3.71 6.49 6.62
C LYS A 48 -2.31 6.57 7.23
N LEU A 49 -1.42 5.75 6.71
CA LEU A 49 0.00 5.68 7.09
C LEU A 49 0.78 6.36 5.98
N ASP A 50 0.57 7.66 5.81
CA ASP A 50 1.30 8.46 4.83
C ASP A 50 2.80 8.47 5.18
N GLU A 51 3.66 8.89 4.26
CA GLU A 51 5.13 8.91 4.45
C GLU A 51 5.59 9.60 5.75
N ARG A 52 4.77 10.52 6.30
CA ARG A 52 5.02 11.25 7.55
C ARG A 52 4.62 10.46 8.81
N THR A 53 3.75 9.46 8.67
CA THR A 53 3.19 8.68 9.76
C THR A 53 3.91 7.33 9.80
N THR A 54 4.82 7.18 10.75
CA THR A 54 5.54 5.95 11.09
C THR A 54 4.74 4.66 10.78
N CYS A 55 5.09 4.03 9.66
CA CYS A 55 4.47 2.81 9.17
C CYS A 55 5.31 1.59 9.57
N PHE A 56 4.70 0.69 10.33
CA PHE A 56 5.33 -0.56 10.75
C PHE A 56 4.60 -1.74 10.11
N MET A 57 5.35 -2.68 9.53
CA MET A 57 4.79 -3.95 9.09
C MET A 57 5.10 -5.01 10.13
N ASP A 58 4.09 -5.80 10.49
CA ASP A 58 4.31 -6.96 11.35
C ASP A 58 4.89 -8.14 10.55
N ARG A 59 5.22 -9.21 11.26
CA ARG A 59 5.73 -10.48 10.68
C ARG A 59 4.81 -11.12 9.63
N TYR A 60 3.52 -10.80 9.63
CA TYR A 60 2.55 -11.23 8.63
C TYR A 60 2.38 -10.23 7.48
N GLY A 61 3.08 -9.10 7.49
CA GLY A 61 3.03 -8.08 6.44
C GLY A 61 1.80 -7.16 6.52
N PHE A 62 1.09 -7.11 7.66
CA PHE A 62 0.03 -6.14 7.84
C PHE A 62 0.59 -4.79 8.30
N PRO A 63 0.10 -3.68 7.75
CA PRO A 63 0.51 -2.34 8.18
C PRO A 63 -0.15 -1.96 9.52
N TYR A 64 0.68 -1.49 10.46
CA TYR A 64 0.31 -0.96 11.76
C TYR A 64 0.85 0.46 11.92
N CYS A 65 0.09 1.27 12.66
CA CYS A 65 0.56 2.57 13.10
C CYS A 65 1.43 2.41 14.35
N LYS A 66 2.32 3.36 14.61
CA LYS A 66 3.14 3.40 15.84
C LYS A 66 2.34 3.28 17.13
N HIS A 67 1.10 3.75 17.12
CA HIS A 67 0.22 3.72 18.28
C HIS A 67 -0.24 2.30 18.63
N ASP A 68 -0.46 1.46 17.62
CA ASP A 68 -0.94 0.09 17.80
C ASP A 68 0.22 -0.92 17.85
N TYR A 69 1.41 -0.52 17.39
CA TYR A 69 2.62 -1.33 17.41
C TYR A 69 3.35 -1.33 18.78
N SER A 70 2.82 -0.66 19.81
CA SER A 70 3.45 -0.58 21.15
C SER A 70 3.17 -1.78 22.03
#